data_AF-A0A6C0M1S0-F1
#
_entry.id   AF-A0A6C0M1S0-F1
#
_cell.length_a   1.000
_cell.length_b   1.000
_cell.length_c   1.000
_cell.angle_alpha   90.00
_cell.angle_beta   90.00
_cell.angle_gamma   90.00
#
_symmetry.space_group_name_H-M   'P 1'
#
loop_
_entity.id
_entity.type
_entity.pdbx_description
1 polymer ?
#
loop_
_entity_poly.entity_id
_entity_poly.type
_entity_poly.pdbx_seq_one_letter_code
_entity_poly.pdbx_strand_id
1 'polypeptide(L)'
;MIAIEKFMANATSNTYIRTVLTVLMIFYGSLAAGSLPSFLVELFKNQIFRIFIIALTAYIISKDIQIGVIVATIFMLSIVGLNRMETKELFNQLQHLVYIENFKAEQEKH
;
A
#
# COMPACT_ATOMS: atom_id res chain seq x y z
N MET A 1 -22.57 5.30 -28.66
CA MET A 1 -22.41 3.90 -28.20
C MET A 1 -21.06 3.28 -28.60
N ILE A 2 -20.55 3.54 -29.81
CA ILE A 2 -19.32 2.90 -30.35
C ILE A 2 -18.00 3.33 -29.66
N ALA A 3 -17.93 4.55 -29.10
CA ALA A 3 -16.70 5.05 -28.46
C ALA A 3 -16.34 4.33 -27.15
N ILE A 4 -17.36 3.94 -26.37
CA ILE A 4 -17.17 3.27 -25.08
C ILE A 4 -16.69 1.83 -25.32
N GLU A 5 -17.24 1.15 -26.32
CA GLU A 5 -16.81 -0.21 -26.66
C GLU A 5 -15.38 -0.26 -27.20
N LYS A 6 -14.96 0.73 -27.99
CA LYS A 6 -13.55 0.85 -28.43
C LYS A 6 -12.60 1.15 -27.28
N PHE A 7 -13.00 1.98 -26.32
CA PHE A 7 -12.21 2.26 -25.13
C PHE A 7 -12.06 1.01 -24.25
N MET A 8 -13.14 0.27 -24.03
CA MET A 8 -13.12 -0.99 -23.28
C MET A 8 -12.29 -2.07 -23.98
N ALA A 9 -12.46 -2.23 -25.29
CA ALA A 9 -11.70 -3.21 -26.08
C ALA A 9 -10.20 -2.94 -26.10
N ASN A 10 -9.79 -1.66 -26.17
CA ASN A 10 -8.37 -1.29 -26.15
C ASN A 10 -7.76 -1.33 -24.74
N ALA A 11 -8.57 -1.10 -23.71
CA ALA A 11 -8.16 -1.25 -22.31
C ALA A 11 -7.96 -2.73 -21.93
N THR A 12 -8.76 -3.66 -22.46
CA THR A 12 -8.63 -5.09 -22.11
C THR A 12 -7.80 -5.93 -23.07
N SER A 13 -7.51 -5.45 -24.29
CA SER A 13 -6.69 -6.18 -25.28
C SER A 13 -5.20 -6.15 -24.96
N ASN A 14 -4.76 -5.16 -24.18
CA ASN A 14 -3.37 -5.00 -23.83
C ASN A 14 -3.04 -5.82 -22.56
N THR A 15 -2.21 -6.85 -22.73
CA THR A 15 -1.71 -7.71 -21.64
C THR A 15 -1.15 -6.90 -20.46
N TYR A 16 -0.57 -5.73 -20.71
CA TYR A 16 -0.06 -4.84 -19.67
C TYR A 16 -1.18 -4.23 -18.83
N ILE A 17 -2.25 -3.70 -19.44
CA ILE A 17 -3.38 -3.11 -18.72
C ILE A 17 -4.09 -4.20 -17.90
N ARG A 18 -4.27 -5.39 -18.46
CA ARG A 18 -4.83 -6.53 -17.73
C ARG A 18 -3.97 -6.95 -16.53
N THR A 19 -2.64 -6.96 -16.68
CA THR A 19 -1.71 -7.25 -15.58
C THR A 19 -1.81 -6.21 -14.49
N VAL A 20 -1.81 -4.93 -14.87
CA VAL A 20 -1.94 -3.81 -13.93
C VAL A 20 -3.27 -3.84 -13.20
N LEU A 21 -4.39 -4.12 -13.89
CA LEU A 21 -5.71 -4.24 -13.28
C LEU A 21 -5.78 -5.44 -12.31
N THR A 22 -5.14 -6.55 -12.67
CA THR A 22 -5.06 -7.74 -11.82
C THR A 22 -4.22 -7.47 -10.57
N VAL A 23 -3.07 -6.80 -10.72
CA VAL A 23 -2.25 -6.36 -9.59
C VAL A 23 -3.04 -5.41 -8.70
N LEU A 24 -3.74 -4.41 -9.27
CA LEU A 24 -4.62 -3.52 -8.53
C LEU A 24 -5.70 -4.29 -7.75
N MET A 25 -6.33 -5.31 -8.35
CA MET A 25 -7.34 -6.13 -7.69
C MET A 25 -6.75 -7.02 -6.59
N ILE A 26 -5.55 -7.56 -6.78
CA ILE A 26 -4.85 -8.35 -5.76
C ILE A 26 -4.44 -7.46 -4.59
N PHE A 27 -3.94 -6.25 -4.86
CA PHE A 27 -3.56 -5.28 -3.84
C PHE A 27 -4.76 -4.65 -3.14
N TYR A 28 -5.83 -4.31 -3.88
CA TYR A 28 -7.08 -3.84 -3.30
C TYR A 28 -7.75 -4.95 -2.48
N GLY A 29 -7.72 -6.19 -2.98
CA GLY A 29 -8.20 -7.37 -2.27
C GLY A 29 -7.40 -7.67 -1.01
N SER A 30 -6.07 -7.51 -1.03
CA SER A 30 -5.23 -7.71 0.16
C SER A 30 -5.44 -6.62 1.22
N LEU A 31 -5.68 -5.38 0.79
CA LEU A 31 -6.08 -4.28 1.68
C LEU A 31 -7.50 -4.49 2.26
N ALA A 32 -8.44 -5.02 1.47
CA ALA A 32 -9.80 -5.32 1.93
C ALA A 32 -9.86 -6.50 2.92
N ALA A 33 -8.91 -7.44 2.84
CA ALA A 33 -8.84 -8.60 3.74
C ALA A 33 -8.01 -8.37 5.02
N GLY A 34 -7.41 -7.19 5.20
CA GLY A 34 -6.65 -6.84 6.42
C GLY A 34 -5.39 -7.68 6.67
N SER A 35 -5.01 -8.57 5.75
CA SER A 35 -3.94 -9.56 5.93
C SER A 35 -2.98 -9.53 4.76
N LEU A 36 -2.09 -8.52 4.76
CA LEU A 36 -0.88 -8.61 3.95
C LEU A 36 0.00 -9.74 4.53
N PRO A 37 0.45 -10.71 3.72
CA PRO A 37 1.40 -11.73 4.16
C PRO A 37 2.66 -11.11 4.79
N SER A 38 3.12 -11.66 5.92
CA SER A 38 4.20 -11.08 6.74
C SER A 38 5.48 -10.80 5.97
N PHE A 39 5.83 -11.70 5.04
CA PHE A 39 7.00 -11.54 4.16
C PHE A 39 6.93 -10.25 3.31
N LEU A 40 5.75 -9.92 2.77
CA LEU A 40 5.58 -8.70 1.98
C LEU A 40 5.70 -7.47 2.87
N VAL A 41 5.17 -7.51 4.09
CA VAL A 41 5.31 -6.41 5.04
C VAL A 41 6.77 -6.12 5.35
N GLU A 42 7.58 -7.15 5.62
CA GLU A 42 9.00 -7.01 5.89
C GLU A 42 9.79 -6.47 4.69
N LEU A 43 9.46 -6.94 3.49
CA LEU A 43 10.07 -6.47 2.25
C LEU A 43 9.76 -4.99 1.99
N PHE A 44 8.51 -4.59 2.19
CA PHE A 44 8.09 -3.20 2.07
C PHE A 44 8.54 -2.33 3.24
N LYS A 45 8.89 -2.87 4.41
CA LYS A 45 9.57 -2.12 5.48
C LYS A 45 11.04 -1.81 5.13
N ASN A 46 11.67 -2.63 4.29
CA ASN A 46 13.06 -2.46 3.92
C ASN A 46 13.28 -1.24 2.99
N GLN A 47 14.13 -0.30 3.42
CA GLN A 47 14.45 0.91 2.67
C GLN A 47 15.16 0.61 1.33
N ILE A 48 16.03 -0.40 1.28
CA ILE A 48 16.75 -0.79 0.05
C ILE A 48 15.75 -1.26 -1.01
N PHE A 49 14.77 -2.07 -0.60
CA PHE A 49 13.72 -2.55 -1.50
C PHE A 49 12.85 -1.40 -2.02
N ARG A 50 12.48 -0.44 -1.15
CA ARG A 50 11.72 0.75 -1.57
C ARG A 50 12.47 1.55 -2.66
N ILE A 51 13.77 1.79 -2.47
CA ILE A 51 14.60 2.51 -3.43
C ILE A 51 14.69 1.73 -4.75
N PHE A 52 14.85 0.41 -4.68
CA PHE A 52 14.86 -0.46 -5.85
C PHE A 52 13.55 -0.37 -6.67
N ILE A 53 12.39 -0.41 -6.01
CA ILE A 53 11.09 -0.29 -6.68
C ILE A 53 10.89 1.11 -7.29
N ILE A 54 11.35 2.16 -6.62
CA ILE A 54 11.31 3.53 -7.18
C ILE A 54 12.17 3.62 -8.45
N ALA A 55 13.39 3.05 -8.43
CA ALA A 55 14.26 3.01 -9.60
C ALA A 55 13.65 2.20 -10.76
N LEU A 56 13.04 1.05 -10.45
CA LEU A 56 12.33 0.23 -11.43
C LEU A 56 11.14 1.00 -12.04
N THR A 57 10.39 1.72 -11.20
CA THR A 57 9.25 2.53 -11.63
C THR A 57 9.70 3.67 -12.54
N ALA A 58 10.81 4.34 -12.21
CA ALA A 58 11.39 5.39 -13.07
C ALA A 58 11.83 4.84 -14.45
N TYR A 59 12.36 3.61 -14.49
CA TYR A 59 12.69 2.93 -15.74
C TYR A 59 11.45 2.56 -16.57
N ILE A 60 10.35 2.19 -15.91
CA ILE A 60 9.08 1.89 -16.58
C ILE A 60 8.46 3.17 -17.15
N ILE A 61 8.47 4.28 -16.39
CA ILE A 61 7.97 5.59 -16.83
C ILE A 61 8.66 6.04 -18.13
N SER A 62 9.97 5.76 -18.27
CA SER A 62 10.73 6.14 -19.46
C SER A 62 10.38 5.31 -20.71
N LYS A 63 9.73 4.16 -20.56
CA LYS A 63 9.20 3.37 -21.69
C LYS A 63 7.72 3.63 -21.96
N ASP A 64 6.91 3.70 -20.90
CA ASP A 64 5.48 3.94 -20.96
C ASP A 64 5.04 4.71 -19.71
N ILE A 65 4.75 6.00 -19.90
CA ILE A 65 4.32 6.89 -18.81
C ILE A 65 3.04 6.40 -18.15
N GLN A 66 2.09 5.84 -18.91
CA GLN A 66 0.80 5.39 -18.36
C GLN A 66 1.03 4.23 -17.39
N ILE A 67 1.80 3.22 -17.81
CA ILE A 67 2.11 2.07 -16.95
C ILE A 67 2.95 2.50 -15.74
N GLY A 68 3.93 3.36 -15.95
CA GLY A 68 4.81 3.84 -14.89
C GLY A 68 4.06 4.58 -13.78
N VAL A 69 3.11 5.45 -14.14
CA VAL A 69 2.28 6.18 -13.16
C VAL A 69 1.36 5.23 -12.39
N ILE A 70 0.81 4.21 -13.04
CA ILE A 70 -0.06 3.26 -12.33
C ILE A 70 0.76 2.42 -11.33
N VAL A 71 1.94 1.93 -11.73
CA VAL A 71 2.86 1.22 -10.83
C VAL A 71 3.28 2.09 -9.65
N ALA A 72 3.60 3.37 -9.90
CA ALA A 72 3.91 4.33 -8.85
C ALA A 72 2.76 4.51 -7.86
N THR A 73 1.52 4.60 -8.37
CA THR A 73 0.32 4.77 -7.56
C THR A 73 0.06 3.55 -6.68
N ILE A 74 0.16 2.33 -7.23
CA ILE A 74 0.03 1.08 -6.47
C ILE A 74 1.08 1.00 -5.35
N PHE A 75 2.33 1.34 -5.69
CA PHE A 75 3.43 1.33 -4.73
C PHE A 75 3.19 2.35 -3.60
N MET A 76 2.75 3.56 -3.94
CA MET A 76 2.43 4.60 -2.97
C MET A 76 1.27 4.18 -2.04
N LEU A 77 0.20 3.61 -2.60
CA LEU A 77 -0.92 3.09 -1.81
C LEU A 77 -0.48 1.96 -0.86
N SER A 78 0.46 1.11 -1.30
CA SER A 78 1.03 0.05 -0.47
C SER A 78 1.80 0.60 0.74
N ILE A 79 2.62 1.63 0.54
CA ILE A 79 3.36 2.31 1.63
C ILE A 79 2.38 2.99 2.59
N VAL A 80 1.40 3.72 2.06
CA VAL A 80 0.40 4.42 2.88
C VAL A 80 -0.43 3.43 3.70
N GLY A 81 -0.82 2.31 3.11
CA GLY A 81 -1.53 1.23 3.80
C GLY A 81 -0.71 0.66 4.95
N LEU A 82 0.56 0.33 4.70
CA LEU A 82 1.47 -0.21 5.71
C LEU A 82 1.71 0.77 6.87
N ASN A 83 1.97 2.04 6.56
CA ASN A 83 2.18 3.07 7.58
C ASN A 83 0.95 3.28 8.46
N ARG A 84 -0.27 3.16 7.90
CA ARG A 84 -1.51 3.24 8.68
C ARG A 84 -1.66 2.09 9.67
N MET A 85 -1.21 0.88 9.33
CA MET A 85 -1.23 -0.26 10.26
C MET A 85 -0.27 -0.02 11.43
N GLU A 86 0.97 0.39 11.13
CA GLU A 86 1.99 0.69 12.14
C GLU A 86 1.60 1.86 13.06
N THR A 87 1.01 2.92 12.49
CA THR A 87 0.55 4.08 13.28
C THR A 87 -0.62 3.73 14.20
N LYS A 88 -1.54 2.86 13.75
CA LYS A 88 -2.63 2.37 14.60
C LYS A 88 -2.11 1.57 15.79
N GLU A 89 -1.11 0.72 15.56
CA GLU A 89 -0.48 -0.07 16.61
C GLU A 89 0.23 0.84 17.63
N LEU A 90 1.05 1.79 17.16
CA LEU A 90 1.73 2.79 17.99
C LEU A 90 0.74 3.61 18.83
N PHE A 91 -0.35 4.10 18.22
CA PHE A 91 -1.36 4.88 18.93
C PHE A 91 -2.05 4.08 20.04
N ASN A 92 -2.38 2.80 19.76
CA ASN A 92 -3.01 1.93 20.74
C ASN A 92 -2.06 1.62 21.92
N GLN A 93 -0.77 1.42 21.65
CA GLN A 93 0.25 1.26 22.69
C GLN A 93 0.38 2.53 23.56
N LEU A 94 0.41 3.72 22.94
CA LEU A 94 0.50 4.98 23.67
C LEU A 94 -0.72 5.22 24.57
N GLN A 95 -1.94 4.96 24.10
CA GLN A 95 -3.14 5.07 24.94
C GLN A 95 -3.06 4.12 26.15
N HIS A 96 -2.58 2.90 25.95
CA HIS A 96 -2.44 1.94 27.03
C HIS A 96 -1.40 2.37 28.07
N LEU A 97 -0.28 2.97 27.63
CA LEU A 97 0.74 3.51 28.54
C LEU A 97 0.20 4.70 29.37
N VAL A 98 -0.51 5.62 28.73
CA VAL A 98 -1.15 6.76 29.42
C VAL A 98 -2.18 6.29 30.44
N TYR A 99 -2.95 5.24 30.12
CA TYR A 99 -3.90 4.65 31.08
C TYR A 99 -3.20 4.06 32.31
N ILE A 100 -2.10 3.31 32.12
CA ILE A 100 -1.31 2.73 33.22
C ILE A 100 -0.69 3.83 34.10
N GLU A 101 -0.18 4.90 33.49
CA GLU A 101 0.43 6.02 34.20
C GLU A 101 -0.57 6.72 35.11
N ASN A 102 -1.78 6.99 34.60
CA ASN A 102 -2.87 7.58 35.38
C ASN A 102 -3.31 6.66 36.53
N PHE A 103 -3.40 5.35 36.30
CA PHE A 103 -3.75 4.39 37.35
C PHE A 103 -2.68 4.32 38.46
N LYS A 104 -1.38 4.38 38.11
CA LYS A 104 -0.30 4.42 39.12
C LYS A 104 -0.34 5.70 39.95
N ALA A 105 -0.61 6.85 39.33
CA ALA A 105 -0.71 8.13 40.03
C ALA A 105 -1.89 8.21 41.02
N GLU A 106 -2.97 7.44 40.78
CA GLU A 106 -4.08 7.30 41.72
C GLU A 106 -3.73 6.40 42.92
N GLN A 107 -2.90 5.37 42.72
CA GLN A 107 -2.48 4.46 43.80
C GLN A 107 -1.44 5.08 44.74
N GLU A 108 -0.59 5.98 44.27
CA GLU A 108 0.38 6.73 45.12
C GLU A 108 -0.26 7.82 45.98
N LYS A 109 -1.54 8.16 45.74
CA LYS A 109 -2.29 9.13 46.57
C LYS A 109 -2.96 8.52 47.80
N HIS A 110 -2.85 7.21 48.00
CA HIS A 110 -3.36 6.48 49.17
C HIS A 110 -2.22 5.79 49.92
#